data_AF-A0A2H0RBA7-F1
#
_entry.id   AF-A0A2H0RBA7-F1
#
_cell.length_a   1.000
_cell.length_b   1.000
_cell.length_c   1.000
_cell.angle_alpha   90.00
_cell.angle_beta   90.00
_cell.angle_gamma   90.00
#
_symmetry.space_group_name_H-M   'P 1'
#
loop_
_entity.id
_entity.type
_entity.pdbx_description
1 polymer ?
#
loop_
_entity_poly.entity_id
_entity_poly.type
_entity_poly.pdbx_seq_one_letter_code
_entity_poly.pdbx_strand_id
1 'polypeptide(L)'
;MKISKKNLTIGALVGVVAIVAIIAYFIFRPAKTILNKKSLPVTSKPVTQANKQSLEDLLKKDTAKCIFSNNGIEGEVYIYNKSIRFNSKNTQRNTTDYLIFRDNVLHSWSEGYDYGVKLAIETGTDTGSKAREQLDKVMEPVYKNDLNCSTWVADESMFKEPDTVNYLDINDILDKLNK
;
A
#
# COMPACT_ATOMS: atom_id res chain seq x y z
N MET A 1 27.79 -28.66 20.53
CA MET A 1 26.35 -28.85 20.31
C MET A 1 26.06 -28.75 18.81
N LYS A 2 25.99 -29.88 18.10
CA LYS A 2 25.77 -29.92 16.64
C LYS A 2 24.28 -29.84 16.36
N ILE A 3 23.79 -28.66 16.01
CA ILE A 3 22.40 -28.50 15.56
C ILE A 3 22.31 -29.11 14.17
N SER A 4 21.57 -30.22 14.08
CA SER A 4 21.30 -30.95 12.84
C SER A 4 20.56 -30.06 11.86
N LYS A 5 21.10 -29.91 10.63
CA LYS A 5 20.55 -29.11 9.52
C LYS A 5 19.10 -29.46 9.15
N LYS A 6 18.58 -30.61 9.60
CA LYS A 6 17.19 -31.06 9.34
C LYS A 6 16.13 -30.29 10.16
N ASN A 7 16.51 -29.69 11.30
CA ASN A 7 15.55 -28.97 12.15
C ASN A 7 15.44 -27.48 11.78
N LEU A 8 16.38 -26.96 10.99
CA LEU A 8 16.38 -25.57 10.52
C LEU A 8 15.44 -25.37 9.32
N THR A 9 15.34 -26.36 8.44
CA THR A 9 14.41 -26.35 7.30
C THR A 9 12.95 -26.45 7.73
N ILE A 10 12.65 -27.24 8.78
CA ILE A 10 11.28 -27.38 9.28
C ILE A 10 10.81 -26.10 9.97
N GLY A 11 11.69 -25.43 10.75
CA GLY A 11 11.36 -24.14 11.37
C GLY A 11 11.10 -23.01 10.37
N ALA A 12 11.89 -22.93 9.29
CA ALA A 12 11.70 -21.94 8.23
C ALA A 12 10.42 -22.20 7.40
N LEU A 13 10.09 -23.46 7.12
CA LEU A 13 8.87 -23.81 6.39
C LEU A 13 7.61 -23.49 7.21
N VAL A 14 7.61 -23.78 8.51
CA VAL A 14 6.48 -23.47 9.40
C VAL A 14 6.30 -21.96 9.54
N GLY A 15 7.39 -21.18 9.59
CA GLY A 15 7.34 -19.72 9.61
C GLY A 15 6.75 -19.11 8.34
N VAL A 16 7.18 -19.59 7.16
CA VAL A 16 6.64 -19.11 5.87
C VAL A 16 5.18 -19.51 5.68
N VAL A 17 4.78 -20.72 6.08
CA VAL A 17 3.37 -21.16 6.01
C VAL A 17 2.48 -20.34 6.95
N ALA A 18 2.97 -19.95 8.14
CA ALA A 18 2.23 -19.08 9.05
C ALA A 18 2.05 -17.67 8.47
N ILE A 19 3.07 -17.10 7.82
CA ILE A 19 2.99 -15.77 7.20
C ILE A 19 2.05 -15.79 5.98
N VAL A 20 2.13 -16.81 5.14
CA VAL A 20 1.22 -16.99 3.99
C VAL A 20 -0.23 -17.20 4.47
N ALA A 21 -0.45 -17.92 5.56
CA ALA A 21 -1.78 -18.10 6.15
C ALA A 21 -2.36 -16.79 6.71
N ILE A 22 -1.53 -15.91 7.30
CA ILE A 22 -1.96 -14.60 7.80
C ILE A 22 -2.34 -13.67 6.63
N ILE A 23 -1.54 -13.66 5.57
CA ILE A 23 -1.81 -12.85 4.36
C ILE A 23 -3.09 -13.36 3.67
N ALA A 24 -3.23 -14.67 3.49
CA ALA A 24 -4.44 -15.27 2.92
C ALA A 24 -5.68 -14.97 3.77
N TYR A 25 -5.56 -15.02 5.11
CA TYR A 25 -6.65 -14.68 6.02
C TYR A 25 -7.10 -13.22 5.88
N PHE A 26 -6.18 -12.28 5.65
CA PHE A 26 -6.54 -10.88 5.42
C PHE A 26 -7.19 -10.64 4.05
N ILE A 27 -6.80 -11.40 3.02
CA ILE A 27 -7.36 -11.28 1.66
C ILE A 27 -8.73 -11.97 1.56
N PHE A 28 -8.93 -13.11 2.21
CA PHE A 28 -10.14 -13.93 2.10
C PHE A 28 -11.21 -13.65 3.16
N ARG A 29 -11.12 -12.56 3.95
CA ARG A 29 -12.23 -12.20 4.85
C ARG A 29 -13.48 -11.86 4.01
N PRO A 30 -14.55 -12.67 4.04
CA PRO A 30 -15.78 -12.28 3.38
C PRO A 30 -16.32 -11.03 4.07
N ALA A 31 -16.58 -9.99 3.28
CA ALA A 31 -17.36 -8.85 3.76
C ALA A 31 -18.69 -9.41 4.28
N LYS A 32 -19.03 -9.14 5.54
CA LYS A 32 -20.33 -9.52 6.07
C LYS A 32 -21.39 -8.70 5.31
N THR A 33 -22.04 -9.35 4.37
CA THR A 33 -23.21 -8.83 3.65
C THR A 33 -24.31 -8.49 4.64
N ILE A 34 -24.54 -7.20 4.88
CA ILE A 34 -25.77 -6.74 5.52
C ILE A 34 -26.86 -6.77 4.44
N LEU A 35 -27.69 -7.82 4.48
CA LEU A 35 -28.96 -7.87 3.78
C LEU A 35 -29.93 -6.90 4.46
N ASN A 36 -30.34 -5.84 3.77
CA ASN A 36 -31.64 -5.25 4.02
C ASN A 36 -32.32 -4.80 2.72
N LYS A 37 -33.52 -5.36 2.49
CA LYS A 37 -34.39 -5.09 1.35
C LYS A 37 -35.01 -3.69 1.47
N LYS A 38 -34.85 -2.85 0.45
CA LYS A 38 -35.95 -2.10 -0.17
C LYS A 38 -35.51 -1.53 -1.51
N SER A 39 -36.03 -2.09 -2.60
CA SER A 39 -35.94 -1.51 -3.93
C SER A 39 -36.84 -0.28 -4.02
N LEU A 40 -36.27 0.84 -4.44
CA LEU A 40 -36.97 2.00 -5.01
C LEU A 40 -36.27 2.32 -6.34
N PRO A 41 -37.02 2.69 -7.40
CA PRO A 41 -36.44 2.93 -8.72
C PRO A 41 -35.70 4.25 -8.69
N VAL A 42 -34.36 4.21 -8.70
CA VAL A 42 -33.55 5.42 -8.87
C VAL A 42 -33.18 5.52 -10.34
N THR A 43 -33.87 6.45 -11.00
CA THR A 43 -33.54 7.04 -12.29
C THR A 43 -32.03 7.25 -12.42
N SER A 44 -31.45 6.65 -13.46
CA SER A 44 -30.09 6.90 -13.92
C SER A 44 -29.94 8.37 -14.31
N LYS A 45 -29.43 9.21 -13.40
CA LYS A 45 -28.72 10.42 -13.77
C LYS A 45 -27.24 10.05 -13.98
N PRO A 46 -26.58 10.55 -15.04
CA PRO A 46 -25.16 10.31 -15.23
C PRO A 46 -24.44 10.94 -14.04
N VAL A 47 -23.81 10.10 -13.22
CA VAL A 47 -22.88 10.58 -12.19
C VAL A 47 -21.69 11.11 -12.96
N THR A 48 -21.58 12.44 -12.96
CA THR A 48 -20.43 13.19 -13.44
C THR A 48 -19.17 12.52 -12.91
N GLN A 49 -18.34 12.10 -13.85
CA GLN A 49 -17.08 11.42 -13.69
C GLN A 49 -16.20 12.21 -12.71
N ALA A 50 -16.18 11.81 -11.43
CA ALA A 50 -15.13 12.23 -10.52
C ALA A 50 -13.80 11.85 -11.18
N ASN A 51 -12.96 12.85 -11.40
CA ASN A 51 -11.74 12.76 -12.18
C ASN A 51 -10.77 11.80 -11.47
N LYS A 52 -10.82 10.50 -11.81
CA LYS A 52 -9.94 9.46 -11.27
C LYS A 52 -8.50 9.80 -11.65
N GLN A 53 -7.76 10.49 -10.79
CA GLN A 53 -6.34 10.76 -11.03
C GLN A 53 -5.56 9.47 -10.83
N SER A 54 -4.87 8.94 -11.83
CA SER A 54 -4.02 7.76 -11.67
C SER A 54 -2.76 8.10 -10.84
N LEU A 55 -2.04 7.08 -10.35
CA LEU A 55 -0.69 7.25 -9.78
C LEU A 55 0.20 8.04 -10.73
N GLU A 56 0.10 7.77 -12.04
CA GLU A 56 0.84 8.49 -13.06
C GLU A 56 0.49 9.98 -13.11
N ASP A 57 -0.79 10.32 -12.88
CA ASP A 57 -1.23 11.71 -12.84
C ASP A 57 -0.76 12.44 -11.57
N LEU A 58 -0.59 11.71 -10.46
CA LEU A 58 0.07 12.25 -9.28
C LEU A 58 1.57 12.46 -9.51
N LEU A 59 2.25 11.51 -10.15
CA LEU A 59 3.69 11.61 -10.45
C LEU A 59 4.03 12.71 -11.45
N LYS A 60 3.05 13.20 -12.22
CA LYS A 60 3.20 14.40 -13.08
C LYS A 60 3.22 15.71 -12.29
N LYS A 61 2.86 15.72 -11.00
CA LYS A 61 2.91 16.93 -10.16
C LYS A 61 4.30 17.08 -9.56
N ASP A 62 4.90 18.26 -9.69
CA ASP A 62 6.21 18.55 -9.10
C ASP A 62 6.16 18.60 -7.57
N THR A 63 5.15 19.28 -7.02
CA THR A 63 4.90 19.41 -5.58
C THR A 63 3.41 19.49 -5.28
N ALA A 64 2.89 18.64 -4.39
CA ALA A 64 1.52 18.77 -3.89
C ALA A 64 1.35 18.11 -2.53
N LYS A 65 0.49 18.68 -1.68
CA LYS A 65 -0.06 18.03 -0.50
C LYS A 65 -1.55 17.80 -0.73
N CYS A 66 -2.00 16.56 -0.68
CA CYS A 66 -3.42 16.21 -0.78
C CYS A 66 -3.91 15.59 0.51
N ILE A 67 -5.12 15.92 0.93
CA ILE A 67 -5.80 15.31 2.07
C ILE A 67 -7.06 14.58 1.58
N PHE A 68 -7.38 13.45 2.22
CA PHE A 68 -8.61 12.72 1.97
C PHE A 68 -9.18 12.16 3.27
N SER A 69 -10.49 11.94 3.26
CA SER A 69 -11.20 11.19 4.29
C SER A 69 -12.30 10.38 3.62
N ASN A 70 -12.31 9.07 3.82
CA ASN A 70 -13.37 8.20 3.33
C ASN A 70 -13.52 6.94 4.20
N ASN A 71 -14.76 6.55 4.50
CA ASN A 71 -15.12 5.26 5.11
C ASN A 71 -14.30 4.88 6.36
N GLY A 72 -13.92 5.87 7.19
CA GLY A 72 -13.10 5.64 8.38
C GLY A 72 -11.61 5.48 8.11
N ILE A 73 -11.13 5.97 6.97
CA ILE A 73 -9.72 6.15 6.66
C ILE A 73 -9.50 7.63 6.36
N GLU A 74 -8.63 8.25 7.12
CA GLU A 74 -8.15 9.62 6.90
C GLU A 74 -6.70 9.57 6.46
N GLY A 75 -6.26 10.47 5.60
CA GLY A 75 -4.86 10.48 5.25
C GLY A 75 -4.40 11.68 4.45
N GLU A 76 -3.08 11.69 4.28
CA GLU A 76 -2.34 12.74 3.61
C GLU A 76 -1.42 12.10 2.57
N VAL A 77 -1.39 12.72 1.39
CA VAL A 77 -0.47 12.40 0.29
C VAL A 77 0.46 13.59 0.12
N TYR A 78 1.75 13.35 0.11
CA TYR A 78 2.78 14.33 -0.17
C TYR A 78 3.51 13.93 -1.45
N ILE A 79 3.65 14.87 -2.36
CA ILE A 79 4.35 14.68 -3.63
C ILE A 79 5.47 15.69 -3.69
N TYR A 80 6.67 15.22 -3.99
CA TYR A 80 7.86 16.03 -4.22
C TYR A 80 8.82 15.30 -5.15
N ASN A 81 9.19 15.91 -6.28
CA ASN A 81 10.21 15.39 -7.19
C ASN A 81 10.01 13.90 -7.53
N LYS A 82 8.80 13.54 -8.01
CA LYS A 82 8.37 12.16 -8.33
C LYS A 82 8.37 11.17 -7.15
N SER A 83 8.66 11.63 -5.94
CA SER A 83 8.48 10.85 -4.73
C SER A 83 7.07 11.08 -4.18
N ILE A 84 6.49 10.02 -3.64
CA ILE A 84 5.17 10.05 -3.00
C ILE A 84 5.32 9.53 -1.59
N ARG A 85 4.77 10.27 -0.63
CA ARG A 85 4.56 9.79 0.73
C ARG A 85 3.07 9.76 1.01
N PHE A 86 2.64 8.68 1.63
CA PHE A 86 1.29 8.46 2.06
C PHE A 86 1.28 8.14 3.55
N ASN A 87 0.47 8.89 4.28
CA ASN A 87 0.17 8.63 5.68
C ASN A 87 -1.35 8.36 5.74
N SER A 88 -1.77 7.20 6.22
CA SER A 88 -3.19 6.90 6.41
C SER A 88 -3.48 6.40 7.81
N LYS A 89 -4.47 7.00 8.45
CA LYS A 89 -5.01 6.56 9.73
C LYS A 89 -6.33 5.83 9.51
N ASN A 90 -6.39 4.57 9.95
CA ASN A 90 -7.64 3.85 10.05
C ASN A 90 -8.33 4.20 11.37
N THR A 91 -9.43 4.95 11.33
CA THR A 91 -10.11 5.45 12.53
C THR A 91 -10.79 4.34 13.34
N GLN A 92 -11.12 3.21 12.70
CA GLN A 92 -11.74 2.07 13.38
C GLN A 92 -10.72 1.21 14.13
N ARG A 93 -9.52 1.07 13.58
CA ARG A 93 -8.43 0.26 14.18
C ARG A 93 -7.44 1.09 14.99
N ASN A 94 -7.52 2.41 14.90
CA ASN A 94 -6.58 3.37 15.46
C ASN A 94 -5.11 3.02 15.12
N THR A 95 -4.90 2.57 13.88
CA THR A 95 -3.57 2.26 13.33
C THR A 95 -3.26 3.26 12.23
N THR A 96 -2.02 3.75 12.22
CA THR A 96 -1.49 4.59 11.15
C THR A 96 -0.57 3.75 10.27
N ASP A 97 -0.81 3.75 8.97
CA ASP A 97 0.03 3.12 7.97
C ASP A 97 0.78 4.19 7.20
N TYR A 98 2.03 3.88 6.87
CA TYR A 98 2.93 4.74 6.13
C TYR A 98 3.39 4.04 4.86
N LEU A 99 3.56 4.83 3.81
CA LEU A 99 4.09 4.38 2.54
C LEU A 99 4.95 5.49 1.93
N ILE A 100 6.11 5.11 1.42
CA ILE A 100 6.98 5.97 0.62
C ILE A 100 7.24 5.26 -0.70
N PHE A 101 7.01 5.95 -1.80
CA PHE A 101 7.46 5.56 -3.12
C PHE A 101 8.50 6.55 -3.60
N ARG A 102 9.74 6.09 -3.79
CA ARG A 102 10.89 6.90 -4.21
C ARG A 102 11.87 6.02 -4.97
N ASP A 103 12.45 6.55 -6.05
CA ASP A 103 13.46 5.84 -6.86
C ASP A 103 13.01 4.44 -7.32
N ASN A 104 11.72 4.31 -7.67
CA ASN A 104 11.04 3.07 -8.03
C ASN A 104 10.97 2.01 -6.92
N VAL A 105 11.27 2.37 -5.67
CA VAL A 105 11.14 1.49 -4.51
C VAL A 105 9.96 1.96 -3.66
N LEU A 106 9.04 1.04 -3.41
CA LEU A 106 7.96 1.19 -2.46
C LEU A 106 8.43 0.68 -1.10
N HIS A 107 8.32 1.50 -0.07
CA HIS A 107 8.45 1.11 1.33
C HIS A 107 7.10 1.29 2.01
N SER A 108 6.69 0.32 2.81
CA SER A 108 5.47 0.44 3.63
C SER A 108 5.66 -0.18 5.00
N TRP A 109 5.12 0.47 6.01
CA TRP A 109 5.17 0.04 7.41
C TRP A 109 4.00 0.63 8.18
N SER A 110 3.74 0.09 9.37
CA SER A 110 2.67 0.57 10.25
C SER A 110 3.25 1.14 11.54
N GLU A 111 2.57 2.15 12.08
CA GLU A 111 2.90 2.76 13.37
C GLU A 111 2.92 1.71 14.49
N GLY A 112 3.94 1.77 15.33
CA GLY A 112 4.14 0.84 16.45
C GLY A 112 4.79 -0.49 16.09
N TYR A 113 5.12 -0.73 14.81
CA TYR A 113 5.84 -1.92 14.36
C TYR A 113 7.26 -1.57 13.89
N ASP A 114 8.21 -2.44 14.20
CA ASP A 114 9.62 -2.36 13.82
C ASP A 114 9.93 -3.14 12.53
N TYR A 115 8.89 -3.56 11.80
CA TYR A 115 8.99 -4.26 10.54
C TYR A 115 8.11 -3.62 9.47
N GLY A 116 8.54 -3.75 8.23
CA GLY A 116 7.85 -3.25 7.04
C GLY A 116 8.13 -4.13 5.82
N VAL A 117 7.61 -3.71 4.68
CA VAL A 117 7.88 -4.34 3.39
C VAL A 117 8.49 -3.33 2.43
N LYS A 118 9.43 -3.79 1.62
CA LYS A 118 9.94 -3.03 0.48
C LYS A 118 9.80 -3.82 -0.81
N LEU A 119 9.50 -3.10 -1.89
CA LEU A 119 9.28 -3.65 -3.22
C LEU A 119 9.92 -2.71 -4.25
N ALA A 120 10.93 -3.20 -4.96
CA ALA A 120 11.47 -2.54 -6.14
C ALA A 120 10.58 -2.83 -7.35
N ILE A 121 10.10 -1.77 -7.99
CA ILE A 121 9.23 -1.83 -9.18
C ILE A 121 10.11 -1.63 -10.40
N GLU A 122 10.51 -2.72 -11.05
CA GLU A 122 11.21 -2.65 -12.32
C GLU A 122 10.26 -2.17 -13.41
N THR A 123 10.61 -1.11 -14.12
CA THR A 123 9.86 -0.66 -15.30
C THR A 123 10.31 -1.45 -16.52
N GLY A 124 9.43 -2.28 -17.09
CA GLY A 124 9.66 -2.95 -18.39
C GLY A 124 9.71 -4.48 -18.40
N THR A 125 9.53 -5.14 -17.25
CA THR A 125 9.38 -6.60 -17.15
C THR A 125 7.92 -6.99 -16.89
N ASP A 126 7.50 -8.21 -17.26
CA ASP A 126 6.14 -8.72 -16.95
C ASP A 126 5.85 -8.72 -15.44
N THR A 127 6.88 -8.88 -14.61
CA THR A 127 6.88 -8.72 -13.15
C THR A 127 6.68 -7.26 -12.72
N GLY A 128 7.28 -6.32 -13.44
CA GLY A 128 7.05 -4.88 -13.30
C GLY A 128 5.60 -4.46 -13.50
N SER A 129 4.89 -5.09 -14.45
CA SER A 129 3.47 -4.83 -14.68
C SER A 129 2.59 -5.24 -13.48
N LYS A 130 2.90 -6.38 -12.84
CA LYS A 130 2.18 -6.88 -11.66
C LYS A 130 2.49 -6.06 -10.41
N ALA A 131 3.73 -5.64 -10.22
CA ALA A 131 4.13 -4.77 -9.11
C ALA A 131 3.49 -3.38 -9.24
N ARG A 132 3.39 -2.86 -10.46
CA ARG A 132 2.70 -1.60 -10.75
C ARG A 132 1.19 -1.71 -10.57
N GLU A 133 0.58 -2.80 -11.02
CA GLU A 133 -0.84 -3.10 -10.76
C GLU A 133 -1.14 -3.22 -9.25
N GLN A 134 -0.24 -3.83 -8.48
CA GLN A 134 -0.36 -3.90 -7.02
C GLN A 134 -0.22 -2.54 -6.37
N LEU A 135 0.71 -1.69 -6.82
CA LEU A 135 0.83 -0.32 -6.33
C LEU A 135 -0.42 0.51 -6.67
N ASP A 136 -0.95 0.37 -7.88
CA ASP A 136 -2.21 1.02 -8.28
C ASP A 136 -3.38 0.55 -7.42
N LYS A 137 -3.44 -0.73 -7.04
CA LYS A 137 -4.44 -1.26 -6.10
C LYS A 137 -4.27 -0.73 -4.67
N VAL A 138 -3.04 -0.61 -4.19
CA VAL A 138 -2.74 -0.03 -2.86
C VAL A 138 -3.09 1.45 -2.82
N MET A 139 -2.84 2.15 -3.92
CA MET A 139 -3.13 3.59 -4.06
C MET A 139 -4.55 3.86 -4.59
N GLU A 140 -5.30 2.83 -4.98
CA GLU A 140 -6.67 2.93 -5.48
C GLU A 140 -7.61 3.65 -4.51
N PRO A 141 -7.54 3.42 -3.17
CA PRO A 141 -8.32 4.21 -2.22
C PRO A 141 -7.97 5.69 -2.27
N VAL A 142 -6.73 6.06 -2.58
CA VAL A 142 -6.27 7.45 -2.63
C VAL A 142 -6.89 8.17 -3.83
N TYR A 143 -6.88 7.54 -5.00
CA TYR A 143 -7.33 8.13 -6.26
C TYR A 143 -8.84 8.08 -6.50
N LYS A 144 -9.54 7.14 -5.84
CA LYS A 144 -11.00 7.06 -5.90
C LYS A 144 -11.70 8.06 -4.97
N ASN A 145 -10.96 8.74 -4.10
CA ASN A 145 -11.50 9.69 -3.15
C ASN A 145 -11.41 11.13 -3.67
N ASP A 146 -12.27 12.00 -3.15
CA ASP A 146 -12.15 13.45 -3.36
C ASP A 146 -10.89 13.95 -2.65
N LEU A 147 -9.81 14.07 -3.41
CA LEU A 147 -8.54 14.60 -2.95
C LEU A 147 -8.60 16.13 -2.93
N ASN A 148 -8.45 16.72 -1.75
CA ASN A 148 -8.24 18.16 -1.63
C ASN A 148 -6.74 18.44 -1.65
N CYS A 149 -6.24 18.88 -2.81
CA CYS A 149 -4.82 19.14 -3.03
C CYS A 149 -4.49 20.64 -2.95
N SER A 150 -3.37 20.94 -2.31
CA SER A 150 -2.79 22.29 -2.20
C SER A 150 -1.30 22.25 -2.52
N THR A 151 -0.75 23.38 -2.92
CA THR A 151 0.71 23.56 -2.99
C THR A 151 1.28 23.58 -1.58
N TRP A 152 2.47 23.02 -1.41
CA TRP A 152 3.17 23.00 -0.13
C TRP A 152 4.65 23.27 -0.34
N VAL A 153 5.32 23.74 0.71
CA VAL A 153 6.78 23.84 0.72
C VAL A 153 7.31 22.45 1.07
N ALA A 154 7.89 21.78 0.09
CA ALA A 154 8.34 20.41 0.27
C ALA A 154 9.51 20.32 1.24
N ASP A 155 9.46 19.31 2.10
CA ASP A 155 10.56 18.89 2.96
C ASP A 155 11.01 17.49 2.52
N GLU A 156 12.22 17.40 1.99
CA GLU A 156 12.78 16.14 1.51
C GLU A 156 12.95 15.12 2.65
N SER A 157 13.14 15.56 3.89
CA SER A 157 13.29 14.67 5.03
C SER A 157 12.05 13.82 5.29
N MET A 158 10.87 14.30 4.86
CA MET A 158 9.63 13.52 4.95
C MET A 158 9.66 12.27 4.05
N PHE A 159 10.52 12.20 3.05
CA PHE A 159 10.60 11.05 2.13
C PHE A 159 11.74 10.10 2.49
N LYS A 160 12.32 10.23 3.69
CA LYS A 160 13.24 9.26 4.26
C LYS A 160 12.48 8.22 5.05
N GLU A 161 12.86 6.97 4.84
CA GLU A 161 12.45 5.85 5.66
C GLU A 161 13.02 5.98 7.10
N PRO A 162 12.29 5.50 8.11
CA PRO A 162 12.80 5.42 9.47
C PRO A 162 13.84 4.31 9.62
N ASP A 163 14.99 4.63 10.21
CA ASP A 163 16.08 3.66 10.51
C ASP A 163 15.66 2.55 11.50
N THR A 164 14.52 2.73 12.18
CA THR A 164 13.98 1.80 13.17
C THR A 164 13.15 0.67 12.55
N VAL A 165 12.87 0.70 11.25
CA VAL A 165 12.02 -0.29 10.57
C VAL A 165 12.86 -1.26 9.75
N ASN A 166 12.70 -2.55 10.02
CA ASN A 166 13.32 -3.63 9.27
C ASN A 166 12.43 -4.03 8.08
N TYR A 167 12.90 -3.78 6.86
CA TYR A 167 12.10 -4.06 5.67
C TYR A 167 12.36 -5.46 5.10
N LEU A 168 11.29 -6.22 4.95
CA LEU A 168 11.28 -7.46 4.18
C LEU A 168 11.28 -7.14 2.68
N ASP A 169 12.27 -7.65 1.95
CA ASP A 169 12.41 -7.46 0.51
C ASP A 169 11.51 -8.44 -0.25
N ILE A 170 10.45 -7.91 -0.87
CA ILE A 170 9.50 -8.72 -1.63
C ILE A 170 10.13 -9.28 -2.92
N ASN A 171 11.06 -8.56 -3.56
CA ASN A 171 11.73 -9.03 -4.77
C ASN A 171 12.59 -10.27 -4.45
N ASP A 172 13.35 -10.24 -3.36
CA ASP A 172 14.15 -11.38 -2.91
C ASP A 172 13.28 -12.62 -2.61
N ILE A 173 12.08 -12.43 -2.05
CA ILE A 173 11.13 -13.52 -1.83
C ILE A 173 10.65 -14.10 -3.16
N LEU A 174 10.23 -13.25 -4.10
CA LEU A 174 9.72 -13.69 -5.39
C LEU A 174 10.80 -14.44 -6.20
N ASP A 175 12.04 -13.96 -6.17
CA ASP A 175 13.18 -14.60 -6.85
C ASP A 175 13.49 -15.99 -6.29
N LYS A 176 13.28 -16.21 -4.99
CA LYS A 176 13.46 -17.51 -4.34
C LYS A 176 12.33 -18.50 -4.68
N LEU A 177 11.12 -18.01 -4.94
CA LEU A 177 9.98 -18.86 -5.31
C LEU A 177 10.01 -19.31 -6.78
N ASN A 178 10.72 -18.57 -7.63
CA ASN A 178 10.86 -18.87 -9.06
C ASN A 178 12.10 -19.73 -9.39
N LYS A 179 12.84 -20.20 -8.38
CA LYS A 179 13.99 -21.12 -8.49
C LYS A 179 13.61 -22.52 -8.02
#